data_AF-A0A2N1C8U5-F1
#
_entry.id   AF-A0A2N1C8U5-F1
#
_cell.length_a   1.000
_cell.length_b   1.000
_cell.length_c   1.000
_cell.angle_alpha   90.00
_cell.angle_beta   90.00
_cell.angle_gamma   90.00
#
_symmetry.space_group_name_H-M   'P 1'
#
loop_
_entity.id
_entity.type
_entity.pdbx_description
1 polymer ?
#
loop_
_entity_poly.entity_id
_entity_poly.type
_entity_poly.pdbx_seq_one_letter_code
_entity_poly.pdbx_strand_id
1 'polypeptide(L)'
;MWWIIGVTIFLTICSAWYISHELNLVWEPTKVSSYKNLRVYFFPSITIASIGMTILGLYVVYFKISQTAIQIENTNTQIKDSQKQILLSEQRRISDAALAEDRHRSEVIMSEINNTCVQIDNLFNEVEETPKEFIILIANGLMDSIKKEGNQVLNYRQDISNKQVIFNLSKGEPMHSKWESPMFNLNVFVKNHHPEKIKKLYKETYPENNKIPHFNIAAQLKILVEYSWELADIDSARHNIISKKLSRYTLFASLLNKVELFDEQFMELFTLLNSLAYNSRSLGIDLLAKFSIEINQSNLIEGDINKGMLSNHSMEKIESDGVFHTKHFVDIANQKLEREFGSWKICS
;
A
#
# COMPACT_ATOMS: atom_id res chain seq x y z
N MET A 1 -17.29 -51.44 -41.15
CA MET A 1 -16.89 -51.48 -42.57
C MET A 1 -16.93 -52.90 -43.13
N TRP A 2 -16.29 -53.89 -42.48
CA TRP A 2 -16.31 -55.32 -42.89
C TRP A 2 -17.71 -55.94 -43.03
N TRP A 3 -18.65 -55.59 -42.15
CA TRP A 3 -20.04 -56.07 -42.22
C TRP A 3 -20.77 -55.65 -43.50
N ILE A 4 -20.48 -54.45 -44.03
CA ILE A 4 -21.10 -53.95 -45.25
C ILE A 4 -20.59 -54.76 -46.46
N ILE A 5 -19.26 -54.98 -46.54
CA ILE A 5 -18.64 -55.79 -47.60
C ILE A 5 -19.21 -57.22 -47.58
N GLY A 6 -19.33 -57.82 -46.39
CA GLY A 6 -19.91 -59.15 -46.22
C GLY A 6 -21.38 -59.24 -46.68
N VAL A 7 -22.20 -58.26 -46.30
CA VAL A 7 -23.62 -58.21 -46.71
C VAL A 7 -23.78 -57.99 -48.21
N THR A 8 -22.95 -57.17 -48.85
CA THR A 8 -23.02 -56.94 -50.31
C THR A 8 -22.64 -58.19 -51.10
N ILE A 9 -21.60 -58.90 -50.68
CA ILE A 9 -21.20 -60.18 -51.31
C ILE A 9 -22.32 -61.20 -51.13
N PHE A 10 -22.85 -61.33 -49.92
CA PHE A 10 -23.92 -62.28 -49.60
C PHE A 10 -25.20 -62.00 -50.40
N LEU A 11 -25.66 -60.74 -50.44
CA LEU A 11 -26.85 -60.35 -51.21
C LEU A 11 -26.66 -60.57 -52.72
N THR A 12 -25.46 -60.34 -53.25
CA THR A 12 -25.15 -60.59 -54.67
C THR A 12 -25.21 -62.09 -54.99
N ILE A 13 -24.64 -62.94 -54.11
CA ILE A 13 -24.67 -64.39 -54.26
C ILE A 13 -26.11 -64.92 -54.15
N CYS A 14 -26.86 -64.51 -53.13
CA CYS A 14 -28.25 -64.93 -52.94
C CYS A 14 -29.16 -64.47 -54.08
N SER A 15 -28.96 -63.26 -54.59
CA SER A 15 -29.72 -62.75 -55.75
C SER A 15 -29.39 -63.53 -57.02
N ALA A 16 -28.10 -63.81 -57.26
CA ALA A 16 -27.69 -64.62 -58.40
C ALA A 16 -28.23 -66.06 -58.31
N TRP A 17 -28.24 -66.64 -57.10
CA TRP A 17 -28.79 -67.97 -56.87
C TRP A 17 -30.31 -68.03 -57.05
N TYR A 18 -31.04 -67.06 -56.50
CA TYR A 18 -32.49 -66.92 -56.69
C TYR A 18 -32.85 -66.75 -58.17
N ILE A 19 -32.17 -65.87 -58.89
CA ILE A 19 -32.39 -65.66 -60.34
C ILE A 19 -32.08 -66.93 -61.14
N SER A 20 -31.00 -67.65 -60.80
CA SER A 20 -30.64 -68.90 -61.47
C SER A 20 -31.68 -69.99 -61.27
N HIS A 21 -32.25 -70.08 -60.06
CA HIS A 21 -33.28 -71.05 -59.72
C HIS A 21 -34.63 -70.71 -60.38
N GLU A 22 -35.07 -69.46 -60.28
CA GLU A 22 -36.38 -69.03 -60.78
C GLU A 22 -36.48 -69.04 -62.31
N LEU A 23 -35.38 -68.73 -63.00
CA LEU A 23 -35.30 -68.81 -64.46
C LEU A 23 -34.92 -70.20 -64.97
N ASN A 24 -34.78 -71.19 -64.08
CA ASN A 24 -34.44 -72.59 -64.38
C ASN A 24 -33.22 -72.71 -65.33
N LEU A 25 -32.19 -71.91 -65.04
CA LEU A 25 -31.03 -71.75 -65.92
C LEU A 25 -30.08 -72.95 -65.79
N VAL A 26 -30.13 -73.85 -66.78
CA VAL A 26 -29.19 -74.97 -66.92
C VAL A 26 -27.98 -74.49 -67.72
N TRP A 27 -26.83 -74.29 -67.05
CA TRP A 27 -25.59 -73.79 -67.67
C TRP A 27 -24.95 -74.81 -68.64
N GLU A 28 -25.52 -74.95 -69.83
CA GLU A 28 -24.97 -75.74 -70.94
C GLU A 28 -24.20 -74.84 -71.95
N PRO A 29 -22.95 -75.18 -72.34
CA PRO A 29 -22.15 -74.41 -73.29
C PRO A 29 -22.75 -74.29 -74.70
N THR A 30 -23.74 -75.12 -75.04
CA THR A 30 -24.34 -75.22 -76.37
C THR A 30 -25.53 -74.26 -76.60
N LYS A 31 -26.00 -73.54 -75.56
CA LYS A 31 -27.19 -72.65 -75.62
C LYS A 31 -26.87 -71.17 -75.36
N VAL A 32 -25.75 -70.68 -75.86
CA VAL A 32 -25.27 -69.29 -75.64
C VAL A 32 -26.29 -68.21 -76.08
N SER A 33 -27.10 -68.48 -77.11
CA SER A 33 -28.12 -67.56 -77.61
C SER A 33 -29.31 -67.36 -76.65
N SER A 34 -29.63 -68.33 -75.79
CA SER A 34 -30.72 -68.24 -74.80
C SER A 34 -30.37 -67.31 -73.62
N TYR A 35 -29.09 -67.02 -73.42
CA TYR A 35 -28.59 -66.16 -72.34
C TYR A 35 -28.49 -64.67 -72.72
N LYS A 36 -28.81 -64.31 -73.97
CA LYS A 36 -28.68 -62.94 -74.49
C LYS A 36 -29.54 -61.92 -73.73
N ASN A 37 -30.63 -62.38 -73.09
CA ASN A 37 -31.55 -61.56 -72.30
C ASN A 37 -31.27 -61.56 -70.78
N LEU A 38 -30.28 -62.32 -70.28
CA LEU A 38 -29.93 -62.33 -68.85
C LEU A 38 -29.51 -60.94 -68.36
N ARG A 39 -28.92 -60.12 -69.24
CA ARG A 39 -28.57 -58.74 -68.94
C ARG A 39 -29.78 -57.93 -68.45
N VAL A 40 -30.99 -58.17 -68.97
CA VAL A 40 -32.21 -57.46 -68.57
C VAL A 40 -32.64 -57.81 -67.13
N TYR A 41 -32.38 -59.04 -66.69
CA TYR A 41 -32.75 -59.50 -65.34
C TYR A 41 -31.71 -59.13 -64.28
N PHE A 42 -30.42 -59.08 -64.63
CA PHE A 42 -29.35 -58.70 -63.70
C PHE A 42 -29.13 -57.18 -63.58
N PHE A 43 -29.48 -56.40 -64.62
CA PHE A 43 -29.25 -54.95 -64.61
C PHE A 43 -29.99 -54.22 -63.47
N PRO A 44 -31.30 -54.46 -63.20
CA PRO A 44 -32.00 -53.81 -62.09
C PRO A 44 -31.35 -54.10 -60.73
N SER A 45 -30.97 -55.37 -60.48
CA SER A 45 -30.35 -55.79 -59.21
C SER A 45 -28.97 -55.16 -58.99
N ILE A 46 -28.14 -55.06 -60.04
CA ILE A 46 -26.82 -54.41 -59.97
C ILE A 46 -26.97 -52.90 -59.77
N THR A 47 -27.92 -52.26 -60.47
CA THR A 47 -28.18 -50.82 -60.33
C THR A 47 -28.70 -50.49 -58.92
N ILE A 48 -29.63 -51.29 -58.37
CA ILE A 48 -30.15 -51.11 -57.00
C ILE A 48 -29.03 -51.31 -55.96
N ALA A 49 -28.19 -52.34 -56.10
CA ALA A 49 -27.06 -52.57 -55.21
C ALA A 49 -26.04 -51.41 -55.26
N SER A 50 -25.74 -50.88 -56.45
CA SER A 50 -24.86 -49.71 -56.61
C SER A 50 -25.45 -48.47 -55.95
N ILE A 51 -26.75 -48.18 -56.16
CA ILE A 51 -27.43 -47.03 -55.54
C ILE A 51 -27.42 -47.17 -54.01
N GLY A 52 -27.71 -48.36 -53.49
CA GLY A 52 -27.66 -48.64 -52.04
C GLY A 52 -26.27 -48.44 -51.45
N MET A 53 -25.21 -48.88 -52.15
CA MET A 53 -23.83 -48.67 -51.73
C MET A 53 -23.41 -47.20 -51.79
N THR A 54 -23.85 -46.44 -52.80
CA THR A 54 -23.62 -44.99 -52.88
C THR A 54 -24.31 -44.26 -51.73
N ILE A 55 -25.57 -44.58 -51.43
CA ILE A 55 -26.31 -43.98 -50.31
C ILE A 55 -25.62 -44.30 -48.96
N LEU A 56 -25.16 -45.53 -48.76
CA LEU A 56 -24.39 -45.92 -47.57
C LEU A 56 -23.05 -45.17 -47.47
N GLY A 57 -22.33 -45.01 -48.59
CA GLY A 57 -21.09 -44.23 -48.65
C GLY A 57 -21.32 -42.77 -48.28
N LEU A 58 -22.36 -42.15 -48.84
CA LEU A 58 -22.76 -40.78 -48.49
C LEU A 58 -23.17 -40.65 -47.03
N TYR A 59 -23.91 -41.62 -46.48
CA TYR A 59 -24.29 -41.65 -45.07
C TYR A 59 -23.07 -41.74 -44.14
N VAL A 60 -22.08 -42.57 -44.47
CA VAL A 60 -20.84 -42.70 -43.68
C VAL A 60 -20.04 -41.40 -43.70
N VAL A 61 -19.94 -40.73 -44.86
CA VAL A 61 -19.27 -39.44 -44.99
C VAL A 61 -20.01 -38.37 -44.19
N TYR A 62 -21.34 -38.29 -44.32
CA TYR A 62 -22.17 -37.38 -43.55
C TYR A 62 -22.01 -37.61 -42.04
N PHE A 63 -22.11 -38.86 -41.58
CA PHE A 63 -21.97 -39.22 -40.17
C PHE A 63 -20.61 -38.84 -39.60
N LYS A 64 -19.51 -39.07 -40.35
CA LYS A 64 -18.18 -38.63 -39.95
C LYS A 64 -18.08 -37.12 -39.87
N ILE A 65 -18.61 -36.39 -40.84
CA ILE A 65 -18.62 -34.92 -40.83
C ILE A 65 -19.39 -34.40 -39.60
N SER A 66 -20.57 -34.95 -39.30
CA SER A 66 -21.37 -34.59 -38.14
C SER A 66 -20.65 -34.90 -36.82
N GLN A 67 -20.01 -36.06 -36.68
CA GLN A 67 -19.23 -36.40 -35.49
C GLN A 67 -18.03 -35.46 -35.32
N THR A 68 -17.29 -35.18 -36.39
CA THR A 68 -16.16 -34.25 -36.35
C THR A 68 -16.61 -32.83 -36.00
N ALA A 69 -17.75 -32.37 -36.52
CA ALA A 69 -18.31 -31.06 -36.18
C ALA A 69 -18.64 -30.96 -34.68
N ILE A 70 -19.32 -31.96 -34.12
CA ILE A 70 -19.64 -32.02 -32.68
C ILE A 70 -18.36 -32.06 -31.84
N GLN A 71 -17.35 -32.82 -32.28
CA GLN A 71 -16.07 -32.91 -31.57
C GLN A 71 -15.33 -31.57 -31.58
N ILE A 72 -15.30 -30.87 -32.71
CA ILE A 72 -14.71 -29.52 -32.82
C ILE A 72 -15.44 -28.55 -31.89
N GLU A 73 -16.77 -28.59 -31.84
CA GLU A 73 -17.56 -27.73 -30.96
C GLU A 73 -17.26 -27.99 -29.48
N ASN A 74 -17.19 -29.27 -29.08
CA ASN A 74 -16.84 -29.65 -27.71
C ASN A 74 -15.41 -29.22 -27.34
N THR A 75 -14.44 -29.44 -28.23
CA THR A 75 -13.05 -29.00 -28.02
C THR A 75 -12.94 -27.48 -27.92
N ASN A 76 -13.65 -26.74 -28.78
CA ASN A 76 -13.68 -25.28 -28.71
C ASN A 76 -14.29 -24.77 -27.39
N THR A 77 -15.32 -25.45 -26.87
CA THR A 77 -15.93 -25.12 -25.58
C THR A 77 -14.95 -25.38 -24.44
N GLN A 78 -14.27 -26.53 -24.43
CA GLN A 78 -13.24 -26.85 -23.44
C GLN A 78 -12.07 -25.86 -23.46
N ILE A 79 -11.64 -25.42 -24.64
CA ILE A 79 -10.59 -24.39 -24.78
C ILE A 79 -11.05 -23.06 -24.18
N LYS A 80 -12.28 -22.62 -24.48
CA LYS A 80 -12.85 -21.38 -23.91
C LYS A 80 -12.95 -21.44 -22.39
N ASP A 81 -13.42 -22.56 -21.85
CA ASP A 81 -13.54 -22.74 -20.40
C ASP A 81 -12.17 -22.76 -19.71
N SER A 82 -11.18 -23.43 -20.31
CA SER A 82 -9.80 -23.44 -19.83
C SER A 82 -9.17 -22.04 -19.84
N GLN A 83 -9.35 -21.28 -20.93
CA GLN A 83 -8.88 -19.89 -21.03
C GLN A 83 -9.52 -19.00 -19.96
N LYS A 84 -10.83 -19.15 -19.72
CA LYS A 84 -11.54 -18.42 -18.66
C LYS A 84 -10.99 -18.76 -17.27
N GLN A 85 -10.70 -20.03 -17.00
CA GLN A 85 -10.11 -20.44 -15.72
C GLN A 85 -8.70 -19.88 -15.52
N ILE A 86 -7.87 -19.87 -16.56
CA ILE A 86 -6.53 -19.27 -16.53
C ILE A 86 -6.63 -17.77 -16.17
N LEU A 87 -7.47 -17.01 -16.87
CA LEU A 87 -7.65 -15.57 -16.61
C LEU A 87 -8.11 -15.28 -15.18
N LEU A 88 -9.09 -16.04 -14.67
CA LEU A 88 -9.56 -15.90 -13.29
C LEU A 88 -8.47 -16.25 -12.27
N SER A 89 -7.65 -17.26 -12.55
CA SER A 89 -6.54 -17.66 -11.68
C SER A 89 -5.44 -16.60 -11.63
N GLU A 90 -5.14 -15.97 -12.76
CA GLU A 90 -4.14 -14.92 -12.88
C GLU A 90 -4.60 -13.63 -12.19
N GLN A 91 -5.87 -13.25 -12.39
CA GLN A 91 -6.47 -12.11 -11.70
C GLN A 91 -6.47 -12.30 -10.18
N ARG A 92 -6.76 -13.51 -9.68
CA ARG A 92 -6.66 -13.83 -8.25
C ARG A 92 -5.21 -13.70 -7.75
N ARG A 93 -4.23 -14.25 -8.46
CA ARG A 93 -2.82 -14.13 -8.08
C ARG A 93 -2.36 -12.68 -7.99
N ILE A 94 -2.77 -11.83 -8.94
CA ILE A 94 -2.44 -10.40 -8.92
C ILE A 94 -3.11 -9.71 -7.72
N SER A 95 -4.39 -10.01 -7.47
CA SER A 95 -5.12 -9.47 -6.32
C SER A 95 -4.51 -9.91 -4.98
N ASP A 96 -4.13 -11.17 -4.86
CA ASP A 96 -3.52 -11.73 -3.64
C ASP A 96 -2.13 -11.15 -3.41
N ALA A 97 -1.36 -10.92 -4.48
CA ALA A 97 -0.07 -10.24 -4.41
C ALA A 97 -0.21 -8.79 -3.94
N ALA A 98 -1.16 -8.03 -4.50
CA ALA A 98 -1.44 -6.67 -4.07
C ALA A 98 -1.89 -6.60 -2.60
N LEU A 99 -2.77 -7.51 -2.17
CA LEU A 99 -3.19 -7.60 -0.76
C LEU A 99 -2.03 -7.98 0.18
N ALA A 100 -1.11 -8.83 -0.25
CA ALA A 100 0.07 -9.17 0.53
C ALA A 100 1.04 -7.99 0.65
N GLU A 101 1.21 -7.22 -0.43
CA GLU A 101 2.00 -5.99 -0.45
C GLU A 101 1.41 -4.90 0.46
N ASP A 102 0.10 -4.67 0.40
CA ASP A 102 -0.60 -3.71 1.28
C ASP A 102 -0.50 -4.11 2.76
N ARG A 103 -0.62 -5.40 3.08
CA ARG A 103 -0.42 -5.90 4.45
C ARG A 103 1.01 -5.68 4.92
N HIS A 104 1.99 -6.01 4.07
CA HIS A 104 3.38 -5.80 4.40
C HIS A 104 3.69 -4.32 4.63
N ARG A 105 3.19 -3.44 3.74
CA ARG A 105 3.32 -1.99 3.87
C ARG A 105 2.64 -1.45 5.14
N SER A 106 1.44 -1.92 5.45
CA SER A 106 0.72 -1.59 6.70
C SER A 106 1.52 -1.96 7.95
N GLU A 107 2.19 -3.12 7.96
CA GLU A 107 3.08 -3.54 9.05
C GLU A 107 4.32 -2.64 9.18
N VAL A 108 4.95 -2.29 8.04
CA VAL A 108 6.10 -1.39 8.01
C VAL A 108 5.73 0.00 8.56
N ILE A 109 4.66 0.60 8.05
CA ILE A 109 4.20 1.93 8.51
C ILE A 109 3.84 1.91 9.99
N MET A 110 3.19 0.84 10.47
CA MET A 110 2.88 0.70 11.89
C MET A 110 4.13 0.62 12.77
N SER A 111 5.19 -0.03 12.27
CA SER A 111 6.50 -0.03 12.94
C SER A 111 7.06 1.39 13.04
N GLU A 112 7.00 2.17 11.95
CA GLU A 112 7.45 3.56 11.94
C GLU A 112 6.64 4.43 12.90
N ILE A 113 5.30 4.31 12.92
CA ILE A 113 4.44 4.99 13.90
C ILE A 113 4.90 4.67 15.33
N ASN A 114 5.19 3.41 15.64
CA ASN A 114 5.65 3.02 16.97
C ASN A 114 7.02 3.64 17.29
N ASN A 115 7.95 3.61 16.35
CA ASN A 115 9.29 4.18 16.51
C ASN A 115 9.24 5.70 16.70
N THR A 116 8.47 6.42 15.88
CA THR A 116 8.27 7.86 16.02
C THR A 116 7.62 8.21 17.35
N CYS A 117 6.64 7.41 17.83
CA CYS A 117 6.09 7.60 19.17
C CYS A 117 7.15 7.48 20.27
N VAL A 118 8.07 6.51 20.17
CA VAL A 118 9.18 6.37 21.13
C VAL A 118 10.12 7.56 21.06
N GLN A 119 10.45 8.05 19.86
CA GLN A 119 11.30 9.23 19.69
C GLN A 119 10.65 10.49 20.28
N ILE A 120 9.36 10.69 20.04
CA ILE A 120 8.59 11.79 20.64
C ILE A 120 8.57 11.66 22.17
N ASP A 121 8.28 10.47 22.69
CA ASP A 121 8.23 10.22 24.13
C ASP A 121 9.62 10.49 24.77
N ASN A 122 10.73 10.15 24.09
CA ASN A 122 12.09 10.47 24.54
C ASN A 122 12.34 11.98 24.58
N LEU A 123 12.01 12.70 23.50
CA LEU A 123 12.15 14.17 23.43
C LEU A 123 11.31 14.89 24.49
N PHE A 124 10.17 14.32 24.90
CA PHE A 124 9.37 14.87 26.00
C PHE A 124 9.95 14.63 27.38
N ASN A 125 10.71 13.54 27.55
CA ASN A 125 11.37 13.22 28.81
C ASN A 125 12.74 13.90 28.94
N GLU A 126 13.26 14.49 27.87
CA GLU A 126 14.40 15.41 27.95
C GLU A 126 14.04 16.61 28.82
N VAL A 127 15.03 17.09 29.57
CA VAL A 127 14.92 18.28 30.40
C VAL A 127 15.79 19.37 29.79
N GLU A 128 15.25 20.56 29.67
CA GLU A 128 15.96 21.72 29.13
C GLU A 128 16.30 22.73 30.21
N GLU A 129 17.32 23.56 29.95
CA GLU A 129 17.66 24.68 30.83
C GLU A 129 16.42 25.55 31.04
N THR A 130 16.03 25.78 32.30
CA THR A 130 14.82 26.58 32.59
C THR A 130 15.00 28.00 32.06
N PRO A 131 14.19 28.48 31.10
CA PRO A 131 14.41 29.81 30.53
C PRO A 131 14.25 30.90 31.59
N LYS A 132 15.01 32.00 31.46
CA LYS A 132 15.12 33.04 32.51
C LYS A 132 13.78 33.64 32.88
N GLU A 133 12.89 33.80 31.91
CA GLU A 133 11.52 34.30 32.09
C GLU A 133 10.74 33.43 33.08
N PHE A 134 10.97 32.12 33.05
CA PHE A 134 10.35 31.17 33.98
C PHE A 134 11.02 31.18 35.34
N ILE A 135 12.34 31.35 35.40
CA ILE A 135 13.02 31.51 36.68
C ILE A 135 12.45 32.72 37.44
N ILE A 136 12.20 33.82 36.73
CA ILE A 136 11.56 35.02 37.29
C ILE A 136 10.11 34.74 37.69
N LEU A 137 9.33 34.04 36.87
CA LEU A 137 7.96 33.62 37.22
C LEU A 137 7.91 32.69 38.44
N ILE A 138 8.81 31.71 38.52
CA ILE A 138 8.96 30.79 39.66
C ILE A 138 9.34 31.59 40.90
N ALA A 139 10.33 32.48 40.82
CA ALA A 139 10.71 33.35 41.92
C ALA A 139 9.56 34.26 42.38
N ASN A 140 8.77 34.80 41.45
CA ASN A 140 7.63 35.68 41.75
C ASN A 140 6.40 34.92 42.25
N GLY A 141 6.16 33.70 41.78
CA GLY A 141 5.03 32.85 42.21
C GLY A 141 5.31 32.16 43.54
N LEU A 142 6.54 31.68 43.75
CA LEU A 142 7.01 31.20 45.05
C LEU A 142 7.16 32.33 46.07
N MET A 143 7.27 33.59 45.63
CA MET A 143 7.30 34.72 46.55
C MET A 143 6.07 34.74 47.46
N ASP A 144 4.89 34.30 47.03
CA ASP A 144 3.69 34.32 47.88
C ASP A 144 3.68 33.23 48.97
N SER A 145 4.28 32.07 48.71
CA SER A 145 4.48 31.01 49.71
C SER A 145 5.68 31.30 50.61
N ILE A 146 6.80 31.76 50.03
CA ILE A 146 8.06 32.06 50.74
C ILE A 146 7.93 33.35 51.58
N LYS A 147 7.20 34.38 51.13
CA LYS A 147 6.92 35.59 51.93
C LYS A 147 6.05 35.30 53.14
N LYS A 148 5.12 34.34 53.07
CA LYS A 148 4.31 33.92 54.23
C LYS A 148 5.17 33.35 55.36
N GLU A 149 6.33 32.80 55.03
CA GLU A 149 7.34 32.31 55.98
C GLU A 149 8.40 33.37 56.33
N GLY A 150 8.26 34.61 55.84
CA GLY A 150 9.19 35.71 56.12
C GLY A 150 10.51 35.66 55.32
N ASN A 151 10.59 34.81 54.30
CA ASN A 151 11.76 34.65 53.45
C ASN A 151 11.63 35.48 52.16
N GLN A 152 12.76 35.95 51.62
CA GLN A 152 12.86 36.65 50.34
C GLN A 152 13.93 35.99 49.47
N VAL A 153 13.66 35.84 48.17
CA VAL A 153 14.66 35.38 47.20
C VAL A 153 15.66 36.52 46.98
N LEU A 154 16.94 36.30 47.32
CA LEU A 154 18.00 37.30 47.16
C LEU A 154 18.61 37.25 45.76
N ASN A 155 18.96 36.05 45.30
CA ASN A 155 19.47 35.80 43.96
C ASN A 155 19.19 34.34 43.57
N TYR A 156 19.45 34.02 42.31
CA TYR A 156 19.37 32.67 41.79
C TYR A 156 20.63 32.33 41.00
N ARG A 157 20.94 31.04 40.91
CA ARG A 157 21.96 30.51 40.00
C ARG A 157 21.45 29.24 39.34
N GLN A 158 21.95 28.99 38.14
CA GLN A 158 21.69 27.74 37.44
C GLN A 158 22.83 26.74 37.72
N ASP A 159 22.46 25.53 38.10
CA ASP A 159 23.37 24.41 38.32
C ASP A 159 23.20 23.42 37.17
N ILE A 160 24.08 23.53 36.18
CA ILE A 160 24.06 22.74 34.95
C ILE A 160 24.31 21.26 35.25
N SER A 161 25.20 20.96 36.20
CA SER A 161 25.59 19.58 36.55
C SER A 161 24.41 18.79 37.13
N ASN A 162 23.62 19.42 38.00
CA ASN A 162 22.45 18.79 38.60
C ASN A 162 21.13 19.14 37.90
N LYS A 163 21.18 19.89 36.79
CA LYS A 163 20.02 20.35 36.00
C LYS A 163 18.93 20.96 36.88
N GLN A 164 19.30 21.99 37.63
CA GLN A 164 18.41 22.65 38.57
C GLN A 164 18.70 24.16 38.66
N VAL A 165 17.71 24.90 39.14
CA VAL A 165 17.83 26.29 39.55
C VAL A 165 17.88 26.35 41.06
N ILE A 166 18.88 27.04 41.61
CA ILE A 166 19.07 27.22 43.04
C ILE A 166 18.71 28.66 43.39
N PHE A 167 17.71 28.85 44.25
CA PHE A 167 17.28 30.13 44.78
C PHE A 167 17.87 30.33 46.18
N ASN A 168 18.71 31.35 46.35
CA ASN A 168 19.24 31.69 47.66
C ASN A 168 18.24 32.59 48.39
N LEU A 169 17.83 32.14 49.57
CA LEU A 169 16.85 32.83 50.40
C LEU A 169 17.52 33.74 51.43
N SER A 170 16.78 34.75 51.91
CA SER A 170 17.24 35.67 52.95
C SER A 170 17.49 35.00 54.30
N LYS A 171 16.77 33.90 54.57
CA LYS A 171 16.98 33.03 55.73
C LYS A 171 16.65 31.58 55.33
N GLY A 172 17.28 30.62 55.99
CA GLY A 172 17.08 29.20 55.74
C GLY A 172 17.95 28.63 54.62
N GLU A 173 17.70 27.36 54.30
CA GLU A 173 18.41 26.63 53.24
C GLU A 173 18.01 27.12 51.85
N PRO A 174 18.92 27.06 50.85
CA PRO A 174 18.59 27.36 49.47
C PRO A 174 17.45 26.46 48.96
N MET A 175 16.57 27.04 48.15
CA MET A 175 15.51 26.27 47.50
C MET A 175 15.99 25.78 46.14
N HIS A 176 15.67 24.52 45.82
CA HIS A 176 16.05 23.86 44.58
C HIS A 176 14.81 23.60 43.73
N SER A 177 14.84 24.02 42.46
CA SER A 177 13.85 23.66 41.45
C SER A 177 14.53 22.91 40.33
N LYS A 178 14.07 21.69 40.03
CA LYS A 178 14.63 20.93 38.90
C LYS A 178 14.25 21.59 37.58
N TRP A 179 15.08 21.36 36.56
CA TRP A 179 14.73 21.65 35.18
C TRP A 179 13.56 20.76 34.75
N GLU A 180 12.73 21.31 33.87
CA GLU A 180 11.50 20.68 33.39
C GLU A 180 11.62 20.37 31.90
N SER A 181 10.63 19.63 31.37
CA SER A 181 10.62 19.28 29.96
C SER A 181 10.34 20.48 29.05
N PRO A 182 10.81 20.47 27.79
CA PRO A 182 10.54 21.55 26.83
C PRO A 182 9.06 21.88 26.71
N MET A 183 8.20 20.86 26.57
CA MET A 183 6.76 21.09 26.45
C MET A 183 6.11 21.62 27.72
N PHE A 184 6.67 21.33 28.91
CA PHE A 184 6.21 21.94 30.15
C PHE A 184 6.51 23.43 30.15
N ASN A 185 7.75 23.81 29.83
CA ASN A 185 8.14 25.21 29.74
C ASN A 185 7.30 25.92 28.68
N LEU A 186 7.18 25.40 27.48
CA LEU A 186 6.33 25.98 26.43
C LEU A 186 4.88 26.18 26.88
N ASN A 187 4.30 25.23 27.60
CA ASN A 187 2.95 25.36 28.16
C ASN A 187 2.84 26.51 29.15
N VAL A 188 3.82 26.64 30.05
CA VAL A 188 3.85 27.74 31.02
C VAL A 188 4.09 29.09 30.29
N PHE A 189 4.87 29.13 29.21
CA PHE A 189 5.03 30.35 28.39
C PHE A 189 3.70 30.75 27.76
N VAL A 190 3.04 29.81 27.10
CA VAL A 190 1.74 30.02 26.43
C VAL A 190 0.67 30.49 27.42
N LYS A 191 0.64 29.97 28.65
CA LYS A 191 -0.33 30.35 29.68
C LYS A 191 -0.11 31.76 30.24
N ASN A 192 1.12 32.21 30.31
CA ASN A 192 1.47 33.51 30.90
C ASN A 192 1.41 34.69 29.90
N HIS A 193 1.11 34.42 28.64
CA HIS A 193 1.07 35.45 27.60
C HIS A 193 -0.29 35.48 26.87
N HIS A 194 -0.70 36.67 26.44
CA HIS A 194 -1.94 36.84 25.68
C HIS A 194 -1.86 36.11 24.34
N PRO A 195 -2.91 35.34 23.95
CA PRO A 195 -2.90 34.51 22.73
C PRO A 195 -2.42 35.22 21.46
N GLU A 196 -2.84 36.46 21.25
CA GLU A 196 -2.51 37.27 20.07
C GLU A 196 -1.01 37.65 19.97
N LYS A 197 -0.27 37.56 21.09
CA LYS A 197 1.14 37.96 21.18
C LYS A 197 2.09 36.76 21.28
N ILE A 198 1.59 35.56 21.57
CA ILE A 198 2.39 34.35 21.84
C ILE A 198 3.39 34.08 20.71
N LYS A 199 2.94 34.09 19.46
CA LYS A 199 3.79 33.87 18.28
C LYS A 199 4.96 34.84 18.22
N LYS A 200 4.67 36.15 18.33
CA LYS A 200 5.68 37.21 18.22
C LYS A 200 6.69 37.09 19.36
N LEU A 201 6.19 36.93 20.58
CA LEU A 201 7.03 36.78 21.77
C LEU A 201 7.89 35.51 21.71
N TYR A 202 7.34 34.38 21.23
CA TYR A 202 8.12 33.16 21.09
C TYR A 202 9.33 33.37 20.16
N LYS A 203 9.13 34.06 19.03
CA LYS A 203 10.22 34.36 18.09
C LYS A 203 11.23 35.35 18.67
N GLU A 204 10.78 36.41 19.32
CA GLU A 204 11.63 37.53 19.72
C GLU A 204 12.30 37.36 21.08
N THR A 205 11.66 36.65 22.03
CA THR A 205 12.08 36.63 23.43
C THR A 205 12.40 35.25 23.96
N TYR A 206 11.95 34.16 23.33
CA TYR A 206 12.28 32.81 23.79
C TYR A 206 13.75 32.48 23.47
N PRO A 207 14.55 31.90 24.38
CA PRO A 207 15.96 31.62 24.11
C PRO A 207 16.15 30.62 22.96
N GLU A 208 17.04 30.93 22.01
CA GLU A 208 17.27 30.10 20.82
C GLU A 208 17.62 28.65 21.15
N ASN A 209 18.50 28.43 22.14
CA ASN A 209 18.89 27.08 22.57
C ASN A 209 17.70 26.24 23.06
N ASN A 210 16.69 26.89 23.67
CA ASN A 210 15.48 26.25 24.16
C ASN A 210 14.40 26.10 23.09
N LYS A 211 14.58 26.68 21.89
CA LYS A 211 13.67 26.43 20.76
C LYS A 211 13.97 25.11 20.07
N ILE A 212 15.24 24.68 20.08
CA ILE A 212 15.70 23.47 19.37
C ILE A 212 14.86 22.23 19.74
N PRO A 213 14.62 21.92 21.03
CA PRO A 213 13.79 20.76 21.38
C PRO A 213 12.36 20.88 20.87
N HIS A 214 11.76 22.09 20.87
CA HIS A 214 10.41 22.30 20.32
C HIS A 214 10.34 22.04 18.82
N PHE A 215 11.36 22.48 18.07
CA PHE A 215 11.46 22.19 16.63
C PHE A 215 11.57 20.69 16.38
N ASN A 216 12.42 19.98 17.14
CA ASN A 216 12.60 18.54 17.01
C ASN A 216 11.29 17.78 17.29
N ILE A 217 10.60 18.14 18.38
CA ILE A 217 9.30 17.56 18.72
C ILE A 217 8.28 17.83 17.61
N ALA A 218 8.19 19.06 17.11
CA ALA A 218 7.26 19.41 16.04
C ALA A 218 7.54 18.61 14.76
N ALA A 219 8.80 18.45 14.39
CA ALA A 219 9.21 17.64 13.24
C ALA A 219 8.78 16.17 13.40
N GLN A 220 9.02 15.57 14.57
CA GLN A 220 8.61 14.19 14.83
C GLN A 220 7.09 14.02 14.85
N LEU A 221 6.34 14.98 15.38
CA LEU A 221 4.88 14.96 15.31
C LEU A 221 4.36 15.06 13.88
N LYS A 222 5.00 15.84 13.01
CA LYS A 222 4.64 15.93 11.58
C LYS A 222 4.84 14.58 10.90
N ILE A 223 5.97 13.91 11.15
CA ILE A 223 6.25 12.56 10.65
C ILE A 223 5.20 11.55 11.14
N LEU A 224 4.84 11.62 12.43
CA LEU A 224 3.82 10.75 13.00
C LEU A 224 2.46 10.91 12.31
N VAL A 225 2.06 12.16 12.00
CA VAL A 225 0.82 12.45 11.28
C VAL A 225 0.87 11.90 9.86
N GLU A 226 1.99 12.03 9.16
CA GLU A 226 2.17 11.53 7.79
C GLU A 226 2.03 10.00 7.74
N TYR A 227 2.74 9.27 8.59
CA TYR A 227 2.61 7.81 8.65
C TYR A 227 1.22 7.36 9.10
N SER A 228 0.60 8.11 10.02
CA SER A 228 -0.77 7.84 10.46
C SER A 228 -1.78 8.01 9.33
N TRP A 229 -1.59 9.02 8.47
CA TRP A 229 -2.42 9.22 7.29
C TRP A 229 -2.24 8.11 6.26
N GLU A 230 -0.99 7.77 5.94
CA GLU A 230 -0.68 6.69 4.99
C GLU A 230 -1.25 5.34 5.46
N LEU A 231 -1.14 5.04 6.76
CA LEU A 231 -1.73 3.83 7.33
C LEU A 231 -3.26 3.84 7.25
N ALA A 232 -3.90 5.00 7.45
CA ALA A 232 -5.34 5.14 7.38
C ALA A 232 -5.89 4.88 5.96
N ASP A 233 -5.11 5.21 4.93
CA ASP A 233 -5.47 4.99 3.52
C ASP A 233 -5.30 3.53 3.08
N ILE A 234 -4.30 2.81 3.63
CA ILE A 234 -4.01 1.41 3.25
C ILE A 234 -4.79 0.40 4.09
N ASP A 235 -4.97 0.67 5.39
CA ASP A 235 -5.56 -0.27 6.34
C ASP A 235 -6.54 0.41 7.29
N SER A 236 -7.80 0.52 6.83
CA SER A 236 -8.86 1.16 7.60
C SER A 236 -9.18 0.44 8.93
N ALA A 237 -8.81 -0.84 9.08
CA ALA A 237 -9.00 -1.55 10.34
C ALA A 237 -8.10 -1.00 11.47
N ARG A 238 -7.02 -0.29 11.12
CA ARG A 238 -6.07 0.30 12.08
C ARG A 238 -6.39 1.71 12.51
N HIS A 239 -7.49 2.28 12.05
CA HIS A 239 -7.99 3.61 12.45
C HIS A 239 -7.99 3.79 13.98
N ASN A 240 -8.57 2.87 14.75
CA ASN A 240 -8.57 2.96 16.22
C ASN A 240 -7.16 3.00 16.83
N ILE A 241 -6.19 2.30 16.24
CA ILE A 241 -4.80 2.32 16.68
C ILE A 241 -4.19 3.70 16.43
N ILE A 242 -4.40 4.26 15.24
CA ILE A 242 -3.95 5.60 14.85
C ILE A 242 -4.49 6.66 15.82
N SER A 243 -5.80 6.69 16.05
CA SER A 243 -6.42 7.62 16.99
C SER A 243 -5.83 7.48 18.39
N LYS A 244 -5.68 6.24 18.89
CA LYS A 244 -5.06 6.01 20.20
C LYS A 244 -3.63 6.55 20.27
N LYS A 245 -2.82 6.38 19.22
CA LYS A 245 -1.44 6.89 19.18
C LYS A 245 -1.40 8.42 19.16
N LEU A 246 -2.17 9.04 18.28
CA LEU A 246 -2.21 10.50 18.15
C LEU A 246 -2.79 11.19 19.39
N SER A 247 -3.83 10.61 20.02
CA SER A 247 -4.50 11.22 21.18
C SER A 247 -3.55 11.61 22.31
N ARG A 248 -2.48 10.83 22.52
CA ARG A 248 -1.41 11.07 23.52
C ARG A 248 -0.73 12.43 23.35
N TYR A 249 -0.73 12.96 22.12
CA TYR A 249 0.02 14.14 21.73
C TYR A 249 -0.83 15.38 21.46
N THR A 250 -2.15 15.29 21.68
CA THR A 250 -3.12 16.36 21.35
C THR A 250 -2.77 17.70 22.00
N LEU A 251 -2.45 17.67 23.30
CA LEU A 251 -2.08 18.88 24.03
C LEU A 251 -0.82 19.53 23.46
N PHE A 252 0.17 18.70 23.10
CA PHE A 252 1.46 19.17 22.60
C PHE A 252 1.36 19.72 21.18
N ALA A 253 0.63 19.04 20.29
CA ALA A 253 0.33 19.53 18.95
C ALA A 253 -0.36 20.90 18.99
N SER A 254 -1.34 21.08 19.90
CA SER A 254 -2.00 22.38 20.09
C SER A 254 -1.05 23.46 20.61
N LEU A 255 -0.15 23.13 21.55
CA LEU A 255 0.86 24.08 22.05
C LEU A 255 1.83 24.51 20.96
N LEU A 256 2.32 23.57 20.15
CA LEU A 256 3.24 23.84 19.05
C LEU A 256 2.56 24.63 17.92
N ASN A 257 1.27 24.41 17.69
CA ASN A 257 0.48 25.19 16.74
C ASN A 257 0.34 26.66 17.20
N LYS A 258 0.14 26.92 18.50
CA LYS A 258 0.08 28.30 19.04
C LYS A 258 1.37 29.11 18.85
N VAL A 259 2.50 28.45 18.69
CA VAL A 259 3.80 29.07 18.39
C VAL A 259 4.24 28.89 16.93
N GLU A 260 3.35 28.39 16.06
CA GLU A 260 3.58 28.13 14.63
C GLU A 260 4.75 27.20 14.30
N LEU A 261 5.00 26.22 15.17
CA LEU A 261 5.92 25.12 14.86
C LEU A 261 5.19 23.94 14.22
N PHE A 262 3.90 23.83 14.51
CA PHE A 262 3.01 22.81 13.96
C PHE A 262 1.92 23.49 13.11
N ASP A 263 2.13 23.49 11.78
CA ASP A 263 1.31 24.27 10.84
C ASP A 263 -0.18 23.90 10.94
N GLU A 264 -1.05 24.86 10.64
CA GLU A 264 -2.51 24.67 10.75
C GLU A 264 -3.02 23.48 9.93
N GLN A 265 -2.48 23.26 8.74
CA GLN A 265 -2.81 22.11 7.88
C GLN A 265 -2.48 20.76 8.56
N PHE A 266 -1.35 20.69 9.27
CA PHE A 266 -0.97 19.50 10.02
C PHE A 266 -1.84 19.33 11.26
N MET A 267 -2.22 20.42 11.91
CA MET A 267 -3.12 20.40 13.06
C MET A 267 -4.53 19.94 12.67
N GLU A 268 -5.03 20.37 11.50
CA GLU A 268 -6.29 19.89 10.92
C GLU A 268 -6.22 18.38 10.63
N LEU A 269 -5.17 17.92 9.94
CA LEU A 269 -4.99 16.50 9.64
C LEU A 269 -4.81 15.66 10.91
N PHE A 270 -4.03 16.15 11.89
CA PHE A 270 -3.89 15.54 13.20
C PHE A 270 -5.26 15.38 13.87
N THR A 271 -6.08 16.42 13.86
CA THR A 271 -7.42 16.40 14.48
C THR A 271 -8.37 15.46 13.74
N LEU A 272 -8.29 15.42 12.41
CA LEU A 272 -9.05 14.52 11.56
C LEU A 272 -8.73 13.04 11.88
N LEU A 273 -7.45 12.68 11.86
CA LEU A 273 -6.97 11.34 12.17
C LEU A 273 -7.23 10.95 13.63
N ASN A 274 -7.17 11.90 14.56
CA ASN A 274 -7.45 11.65 15.97
C ASN A 274 -8.95 11.46 16.26
N SER A 275 -9.83 12.16 15.52
CA SER A 275 -11.29 12.07 15.66
C SER A 275 -11.93 10.90 14.91
N LEU A 276 -11.18 10.19 14.07
CA LEU A 276 -11.64 9.09 13.19
C LEU A 276 -12.80 9.46 12.27
N ALA A 277 -13.06 10.75 12.07
CA ALA A 277 -13.92 11.21 11.00
C ALA A 277 -13.12 11.16 9.69
N TYR A 278 -13.07 9.99 9.03
CA TYR A 278 -12.58 9.96 7.64
C TYR A 278 -13.57 10.73 6.77
N ASN A 279 -13.25 11.99 6.48
CA ASN A 279 -13.78 12.67 5.30
C ASN A 279 -12.85 12.32 4.15
N SER A 280 -13.42 11.84 3.03
CA SER A 280 -12.75 11.56 1.77
C SER A 280 -12.13 12.80 1.08
N ARG A 281 -11.74 13.81 1.85
CA ARG A 281 -11.06 15.01 1.36
C ARG A 281 -9.61 14.62 1.11
N SER A 282 -9.25 14.49 -0.17
CA SER A 282 -7.85 14.43 -0.58
C SER A 282 -7.16 15.73 -0.15
N LEU A 283 -6.38 15.69 0.93
CA LEU A 283 -5.35 16.70 1.14
C LEU A 283 -4.15 16.22 0.32
N GLY A 284 -3.93 16.87 -0.82
CA GLY A 284 -2.80 16.59 -1.71
C GLY A 284 -1.49 17.01 -1.08
N ILE A 285 -1.03 16.28 -0.06
CA ILE A 285 0.28 16.47 0.53
C ILE A 285 1.31 15.95 -0.45
N ASP A 286 2.01 16.89 -1.04
CA ASP A 286 2.98 16.65 -2.08
C ASP A 286 4.38 16.45 -1.47
N LEU A 287 4.73 15.18 -1.20
CA LEU A 287 5.99 14.81 -0.56
C LEU A 287 7.21 15.36 -1.31
N LEU A 288 7.18 15.36 -2.64
CA LEU A 288 8.24 15.93 -3.46
C LEU A 288 8.34 17.46 -3.27
N ALA A 289 7.21 18.15 -3.09
CA ALA A 289 7.24 19.58 -2.79
C ALA A 289 7.91 19.84 -1.43
N LYS A 290 7.62 19.02 -0.42
CA LYS A 290 8.27 19.12 0.90
C LYS A 290 9.76 18.79 0.85
N PHE A 291 10.14 17.69 0.20
CA PHE A 291 11.56 17.34 0.07
C PHE A 291 12.36 18.45 -0.61
N SER A 292 11.77 19.15 -1.59
CA SER A 292 12.47 20.27 -2.23
C SER A 292 12.75 21.41 -1.24
N ILE A 293 11.83 21.69 -0.32
CA ILE A 293 12.01 22.69 0.74
C ILE A 293 13.09 22.23 1.74
N GLU A 294 13.03 20.99 2.20
CA GLU A 294 14.00 20.45 3.17
C GLU A 294 15.42 20.40 2.59
N ILE A 295 15.58 20.02 1.31
CA ILE A 295 16.87 19.97 0.63
C ILE A 295 17.45 21.37 0.47
N ASN A 296 16.63 22.38 0.12
CA ASN A 296 17.06 23.78 0.12
C ASN A 296 17.53 24.24 1.50
N GLN A 297 16.85 23.82 2.56
CA GLN A 297 17.24 24.15 3.93
C GLN A 297 18.53 23.46 4.38
N SER A 298 18.83 22.28 3.82
CA SER A 298 20.03 21.52 4.13
C SER A 298 21.31 22.07 3.48
N ASN A 299 21.17 22.95 2.47
CA ASN A 299 22.27 23.47 1.63
C ASN A 299 23.18 22.38 1.01
N LEU A 300 22.67 21.16 0.83
CA LEU A 300 23.44 20.05 0.24
C LEU A 300 23.68 20.21 -1.26
N ILE A 301 22.78 20.90 -1.95
CA ILE A 301 22.90 21.21 -3.37
C ILE A 301 22.88 22.73 -3.53
N GLU A 302 23.77 23.24 -4.38
CA GLU A 302 23.78 24.66 -4.76
C GLU A 302 22.57 25.00 -5.63
N GLY A 303 21.87 26.07 -5.26
CA GLY A 303 20.72 26.62 -5.98
C GLY A 303 19.37 26.19 -5.41
N ASP A 304 18.33 26.92 -5.79
CA ASP A 304 16.96 26.65 -5.34
C ASP A 304 16.37 25.43 -6.06
N ILE A 305 16.20 24.34 -5.32
CA ILE A 305 15.54 23.11 -5.75
C ILE A 305 14.03 23.29 -5.68
N ASN A 306 13.33 22.88 -6.74
CA ASN A 306 11.87 22.79 -6.75
C ASN A 306 11.42 21.32 -6.88
N LYS A 307 10.15 21.06 -6.55
CA LYS A 307 9.51 19.74 -6.66
C LYS A 307 9.84 19.01 -7.97
N GLY A 308 9.72 19.72 -9.10
CA GLY A 308 9.84 19.12 -10.43
C GLY A 308 11.26 18.62 -10.76
N MET A 309 12.25 19.01 -9.96
CA MET A 309 13.63 18.56 -10.07
C MET A 309 13.90 17.26 -9.30
N LEU A 310 12.96 16.84 -8.43
CA LEU A 310 13.05 15.58 -7.70
C LEU A 310 12.40 14.45 -8.50
N SER A 311 13.09 13.32 -8.62
CA SER A 311 12.58 12.13 -9.31
C SER A 311 12.89 10.85 -8.54
N ASN A 312 12.31 9.73 -8.99
CA ASN A 312 12.58 8.37 -8.50
C ASN A 312 12.50 8.24 -6.96
N HIS A 313 11.49 8.87 -6.36
CA HIS A 313 11.25 8.70 -4.93
C HIS A 313 11.06 7.22 -4.60
N SER A 314 11.96 6.71 -3.79
CA SER A 314 11.97 5.31 -3.34
C SER A 314 12.28 5.25 -1.86
N MET A 315 11.94 4.12 -1.25
CA MET A 315 12.12 3.90 0.18
C MET A 315 12.89 2.61 0.37
N GLU A 316 13.91 2.64 1.21
CA GLU A 316 14.65 1.45 1.61
C GLU A 316 14.54 1.26 3.11
N LYS A 317 14.29 0.02 3.52
CA LYS A 317 14.30 -0.38 4.92
C LYS A 317 15.71 -0.85 5.28
N ILE A 318 16.21 -0.38 6.41
CA ILE A 318 17.50 -0.77 6.96
C ILE A 318 17.32 -1.14 8.41
N GLU A 319 18.19 -2.02 8.89
CA GLU A 319 18.29 -2.38 10.30
C GLU A 319 19.59 -1.80 10.87
N SER A 320 19.50 -1.04 11.94
CA SER A 320 20.64 -0.53 12.70
C SER A 320 20.36 -0.79 14.18
N ASP A 321 21.31 -1.43 14.87
CA ASP A 321 21.19 -1.76 16.30
C ASP A 321 19.90 -2.51 16.69
N GLY A 322 19.38 -3.36 15.80
CA GLY A 322 18.14 -4.11 16.00
C GLY A 322 16.86 -3.28 15.85
N VAL A 323 16.98 -2.04 15.36
CA VAL A 323 15.85 -1.15 15.04
C VAL A 323 15.79 -0.94 13.53
N PHE A 324 14.58 -1.05 12.99
CA PHE A 324 14.35 -0.78 11.58
C PHE A 324 14.08 0.71 11.34
N HIS A 325 14.69 1.23 10.26
CA HIS A 325 14.57 2.60 9.82
C HIS A 325 14.27 2.65 8.33
N THR A 326 13.56 3.69 7.91
CA THR A 326 13.28 3.96 6.50
C THR A 326 14.17 5.09 6.00
N LYS A 327 14.95 4.81 4.96
CA LYS A 327 15.62 5.81 4.14
C LYS A 327 14.72 6.18 2.98
N HIS A 328 14.51 7.47 2.78
CA HIS A 328 13.92 7.94 1.52
C HIS A 328 15.04 8.31 0.58
N PHE A 329 14.91 7.90 -0.67
CA PHE A 329 15.81 8.32 -1.72
C PHE A 329 15.05 9.16 -2.72
N VAL A 330 15.69 10.24 -3.16
CA VAL A 330 15.22 11.06 -4.29
C VAL A 330 16.40 11.36 -5.17
N ASP A 331 16.17 11.35 -6.47
CA ASP A 331 17.18 11.70 -7.45
C ASP A 331 17.03 13.18 -7.83
N ILE A 332 18.13 13.92 -7.81
CA ILE A 332 18.24 15.28 -8.34
C ILE A 332 19.35 15.29 -9.39
N ALA A 333 18.96 15.47 -10.66
CA ALA A 333 19.87 15.37 -11.80
C ALA A 333 20.68 14.05 -11.77
N ASN A 334 21.99 14.12 -11.52
CA ASN A 334 22.90 12.96 -11.47
C ASN A 334 23.27 12.54 -10.04
N GLN A 335 22.62 13.10 -9.03
CA GLN A 335 22.89 12.81 -7.62
C GLN A 335 21.68 12.12 -6.99
N LYS A 336 21.94 11.03 -6.27
CA LYS A 336 20.96 10.39 -5.42
C LYS A 336 21.11 10.96 -4.02
N LEU A 337 20.02 11.46 -3.45
CA LEU A 337 19.98 11.98 -2.10
C LEU A 337 19.22 11.00 -1.23
N GLU A 338 19.74 10.82 -0.02
CA GLU A 338 19.18 9.96 0.99
C GLU A 338 18.73 10.82 2.17
N ARG A 339 17.48 10.63 2.58
CA ARG A 339 16.93 11.18 3.80
C ARG A 339 16.85 10.08 4.84
N GLU A 340 17.53 10.30 5.95
CA GLU A 340 17.54 9.39 7.10
C GLU A 340 17.38 10.24 8.37
N PHE A 341 16.43 9.89 9.24
CA PHE A 341 16.15 10.63 10.49
C PHE A 341 15.95 12.15 10.32
N GLY A 342 15.31 12.57 9.22
CA GLY A 342 15.08 14.00 8.94
C GLY A 342 16.34 14.77 8.50
N SER A 343 17.46 14.08 8.29
CA SER A 343 18.67 14.66 7.72
C SER A 343 18.87 14.14 6.30
N TRP A 344 19.28 15.04 5.41
CA TRP A 344 19.63 14.70 4.04
C TRP A 344 21.15 14.46 3.93
N LYS A 345 21.54 13.56 3.03
CA LYS A 345 22.92 13.40 2.59
C LYS A 345 22.98 12.96 1.12
N ILE A 346 24.08 13.26 0.46
CA ILE A 346 24.33 12.77 -0.90
C ILE A 346 24.84 11.33 -0.80
N CYS A 347 24.23 10.41 -1.55
CA CYS A 347 24.75 9.06 -1.69
C CYS A 347 26.07 9.09 -2.45
N SER A 348 27.11 8.51 -1.88
CA SER A 348 28.44 8.33 -2.50
C SER A 348 28.45 7.26 -3.57
#